data_AF-A0A3C1K3R2-F1
#
_entry.id   AF-A0A3C1K3R2-F1
#
_cell.length_a   1.000
_cell.length_b   1.000
_cell.length_c   1.000
_cell.angle_alpha   90.00
_cell.angle_beta   90.00
_cell.angle_gamma   90.00
#
_symmetry.space_group_name_H-M   'P 1'
#
loop_
_entity.id
_entity.type
_entity.pdbx_description
1 polymer ?
#
loop_
_entity_poly.entity_id
_entity_poly.type
_entity_poly.pdbx_seq_one_letter_code
_entity_poly.pdbx_strand_id
1 'polypeptide(L)'
;MKKAVIIMVTIMFLFTGVFCVLPADAEEMTFKPTVKGSYLYGIPEKTTFDDLALVIPKTIIDIKRLDGTAVKSGSSTFIGTGFTVSLNGNSYTAIILGDVDGDGIIKSADYQKIKMHYLGSFTITGSANLLAAGDDDLDGKIKAIKYLMVKRHFMGTYNINVNYTVPYTTPPDDESGWTNSWV
;
A
#
# COMPACT_ATOMS: atom_id res chain seq x y z
N MET A 1 22.04 -24.71 -57.79
CA MET A 1 21.31 -24.73 -56.49
C MET A 1 22.04 -23.81 -55.53
N LYS A 2 21.31 -22.86 -54.90
CA LYS A 2 21.68 -21.96 -53.77
C LYS A 2 22.71 -20.84 -54.15
N LYS A 3 22.29 -19.57 -54.41
CA LYS A 3 21.88 -18.48 -53.48
C LYS A 3 22.96 -18.23 -52.40
N ALA A 4 23.48 -17.03 -52.10
CA ALA A 4 23.05 -15.66 -52.34
C ALA A 4 24.24 -14.68 -52.15
N VAL A 5 24.16 -13.54 -52.83
CA VAL A 5 24.91 -12.30 -52.58
C VAL A 5 24.29 -11.61 -51.36
N ILE A 6 25.08 -11.24 -50.34
CA ILE A 6 24.74 -10.15 -49.39
C ILE A 6 26.00 -9.36 -49.04
N ILE A 7 25.86 -8.05 -49.21
CA ILE A 7 26.84 -6.97 -49.19
C ILE A 7 27.13 -6.55 -47.74
N MET A 8 28.41 -6.28 -47.44
CA MET A 8 28.88 -5.62 -46.22
C MET A 8 28.27 -4.21 -46.09
N VAL A 9 27.48 -3.98 -45.03
CA VAL A 9 26.98 -2.64 -44.67
C VAL A 9 27.23 -2.37 -43.18
N THR A 10 28.28 -1.57 -42.96
CA THR A 10 28.33 -0.40 -42.08
C THR A 10 28.25 -0.58 -40.56
N ILE A 11 29.40 -0.31 -39.95
CA ILE A 11 29.66 0.06 -38.56
C ILE A 11 28.88 1.34 -38.20
N MET A 12 28.10 1.30 -37.13
CA MET A 12 27.72 2.49 -36.36
C MET A 12 27.44 2.08 -34.91
N PHE A 13 28.49 2.04 -34.09
CA PHE A 13 28.37 2.03 -32.63
C PHE A 13 27.84 3.40 -32.20
N LEU A 14 26.52 3.54 -32.10
CA LEU A 14 25.90 4.66 -31.41
C LEU A 14 26.11 4.47 -29.91
N PHE A 15 27.12 5.17 -29.40
CA PHE A 15 27.35 5.39 -27.99
C PHE A 15 26.23 6.31 -27.46
N THR A 16 25.02 5.78 -27.26
CA THR A 16 24.01 6.47 -26.45
C THR A 16 24.38 6.23 -24.99
N GLY A 17 25.28 7.07 -24.49
CA GLY A 17 25.39 7.31 -23.07
C GLY A 17 24.06 7.84 -22.58
N VAL A 18 23.14 6.94 -22.23
CA VAL A 18 22.08 7.24 -21.29
C VAL A 18 22.81 7.49 -19.98
N PHE A 19 23.17 8.76 -19.76
CA PHE A 19 23.49 9.26 -18.45
C PHE A 19 22.19 9.14 -17.67
N CYS A 20 21.94 7.95 -17.14
CA CYS A 20 20.86 7.68 -16.23
C CYS A 20 21.21 8.48 -14.98
N VAL A 21 20.71 9.72 -14.93
CA VAL A 21 20.60 10.44 -13.67
C VAL A 21 19.67 9.59 -12.84
N LEU A 22 20.24 8.74 -11.99
CA LEU A 22 19.53 8.11 -10.90
C LEU A 22 19.01 9.27 -10.05
N PRO A 23 17.68 9.50 -9.94
CA PRO A 23 17.22 10.39 -8.90
C PRO A 23 17.55 9.71 -7.57
N ALA A 24 18.06 10.54 -6.66
CA ALA A 24 18.50 10.25 -5.30
C ALA A 24 17.74 9.10 -4.63
N ASP A 25 18.49 8.27 -3.92
CA ASP A 25 18.06 7.17 -3.05
C ASP A 25 16.66 7.40 -2.47
N ALA A 26 15.65 6.87 -3.17
CA ALA A 26 14.35 6.67 -2.59
C ALA A 26 14.52 5.48 -1.65
N GLU A 27 14.79 5.75 -0.36
CA GLU A 27 14.70 4.74 0.67
C GLU A 27 13.36 3.98 0.48
N GLU A 28 13.42 2.67 0.18
CA GLU A 28 12.24 1.85 -0.01
C GLU A 28 11.48 1.72 1.32
N MET A 29 10.64 2.70 1.65
CA MET A 29 9.82 2.67 2.86
C MET A 29 8.89 1.46 2.81
N THR A 30 9.18 0.45 3.63
CA THR A 30 8.24 -0.64 3.87
C THR A 30 7.17 -0.17 4.85
N PHE A 31 5.95 -0.71 4.74
CA PHE A 31 4.86 -0.38 5.66
C PHE A 31 4.78 -1.39 6.81
N LYS A 32 4.16 -1.01 7.92
CA LYS A 32 4.02 -1.82 9.13
C LYS A 32 2.55 -1.99 9.49
N PRO A 33 1.90 -3.04 8.95
CA PRO A 33 0.53 -3.38 9.33
C PRO A 33 0.43 -3.58 10.84
N THR A 34 -0.58 -2.98 11.45
CA THR A 34 -0.75 -2.97 12.90
C THR A 34 -2.17 -3.37 13.26
N VAL A 35 -2.30 -4.41 14.08
CA VAL A 35 -3.58 -4.84 14.62
C VAL A 35 -4.01 -3.93 15.77
N LYS A 36 -5.24 -3.42 15.71
CA LYS A 36 -5.89 -2.68 16.80
C LYS A 36 -7.31 -3.22 16.97
N GLY A 37 -7.54 -4.00 18.01
CA GLY A 37 -8.81 -4.71 18.21
C GLY A 37 -9.09 -5.68 17.05
N SER A 38 -10.26 -5.55 16.42
CA SER A 38 -10.68 -6.35 15.26
C SER A 38 -10.22 -5.78 13.90
N TYR A 39 -9.37 -4.76 13.90
CA TYR A 39 -8.97 -4.03 12.69
C TYR A 39 -7.48 -4.17 12.40
N LEU A 40 -7.13 -4.16 11.11
CA LEU A 40 -5.77 -4.14 10.61
C LEU A 40 -5.51 -2.80 9.90
N TYR A 41 -4.66 -1.97 10.49
CA TYR A 41 -4.27 -0.65 9.99
C TYR A 41 -2.92 -0.68 9.30
N GLY A 42 -2.58 0.41 8.61
CA GLY A 42 -1.23 0.64 8.09
C GLY A 42 -0.97 -0.01 6.74
N ILE A 43 -2.02 -0.44 6.05
CA ILE A 43 -1.96 -0.92 4.68
C ILE A 43 -2.05 0.31 3.76
N PRO A 44 -1.05 0.57 2.90
CA PRO A 44 -1.12 1.67 1.95
C PRO A 44 -2.12 1.40 0.82
N GLU A 45 -2.53 2.46 0.12
CA GLU A 45 -3.34 2.29 -1.09
C GLU A 45 -2.59 1.46 -2.13
N LYS A 46 -3.34 0.82 -3.03
CA LYS A 46 -2.81 -0.02 -4.11
C LYS A 46 -1.99 -1.23 -3.63
N THR A 47 -2.11 -1.61 -2.37
CA THR A 47 -1.51 -2.85 -1.85
C THR A 47 -2.27 -4.06 -2.40
N THR A 48 -1.55 -4.96 -3.05
CA THR A 48 -2.08 -6.26 -3.51
C THR A 48 -1.93 -7.34 -2.44
N PHE A 49 -2.46 -8.53 -2.71
CA PHE A 49 -2.21 -9.71 -1.87
C PHE A 49 -0.71 -9.96 -1.69
N ASP A 50 0.05 -9.90 -2.79
CA ASP A 50 1.47 -10.26 -2.79
C ASP A 50 2.29 -9.21 -2.03
N ASP A 51 1.97 -7.93 -2.17
CA ASP A 51 2.62 -6.85 -1.42
C ASP A 51 2.42 -7.03 0.10
N LEU A 52 1.20 -7.38 0.53
CA LEU A 52 0.93 -7.64 1.94
C LEU A 52 1.63 -8.91 2.44
N ALA A 53 1.70 -9.96 1.60
CA ALA A 53 2.38 -11.20 1.92
C ALA A 53 3.90 -11.05 2.05
N LEU A 54 4.52 -10.08 1.36
CA LEU A 54 5.93 -9.73 1.52
C LEU A 54 6.21 -9.10 2.90
N VAL A 55 5.29 -8.25 3.38
CA VAL A 55 5.46 -7.51 4.64
C VAL A 55 5.10 -8.35 5.86
N ILE A 56 4.10 -9.22 5.73
CA ILE A 56 3.69 -10.13 6.82
C ILE A 56 3.83 -11.59 6.35
N PRO A 57 5.08 -12.07 6.19
CA PRO A 57 5.32 -13.39 5.64
C PRO A 57 4.74 -14.49 6.53
N LYS A 58 4.07 -15.45 5.90
CA LYS A 58 3.62 -16.72 6.50
C LYS A 58 2.56 -16.61 7.61
N THR A 59 1.89 -15.47 7.76
CA THR A 59 0.73 -15.34 8.67
C THR A 59 -0.60 -15.24 7.95
N ILE A 60 -0.61 -14.79 6.69
CA ILE A 60 -1.84 -14.61 5.92
C ILE A 60 -2.40 -15.96 5.50
N ILE A 61 -3.63 -16.24 5.89
CA ILE A 61 -4.36 -17.46 5.54
C ILE A 61 -5.28 -17.18 4.34
N ASP A 62 -6.10 -16.13 4.43
CA ASP A 62 -6.96 -15.69 3.35
C ASP A 62 -7.22 -14.18 3.40
N ILE A 63 -7.63 -13.64 2.25
CA ILE A 63 -8.14 -12.27 2.13
C ILE A 63 -9.45 -12.35 1.36
N LYS A 64 -10.51 -11.71 1.87
CA LYS A 64 -11.84 -11.69 1.26
C LYS A 64 -12.34 -10.25 1.11
N ARG A 65 -12.94 -9.98 -0.04
CA ARG A 65 -13.72 -8.77 -0.29
C ARG A 65 -15.00 -8.74 0.57
N LEU A 66 -15.69 -7.60 0.59
CA LEU A 66 -16.96 -7.44 1.29
C LEU A 66 -18.07 -8.38 0.78
N ASP A 67 -18.00 -8.78 -0.49
CA ASP A 67 -18.93 -9.74 -1.11
C ASP A 67 -18.58 -11.21 -0.78
N GLY A 68 -17.52 -11.45 0.00
CA GLY A 68 -17.02 -12.78 0.34
C GLY A 68 -16.07 -13.38 -0.70
N THR A 69 -15.84 -12.72 -1.83
CA THR A 69 -14.95 -13.21 -2.89
C THR A 69 -13.49 -13.20 -2.40
N ALA A 70 -12.83 -14.35 -2.49
CA ALA A 70 -11.43 -14.49 -2.12
C ALA A 70 -10.51 -13.69 -3.08
N VAL A 71 -9.56 -12.95 -2.51
CA VAL A 71 -8.46 -12.31 -3.22
C VAL A 71 -7.29 -13.30 -3.25
N LYS A 72 -6.77 -13.57 -4.45
CA LYS A 72 -5.71 -14.56 -4.67
C LYS A 72 -4.38 -13.87 -4.95
N SER A 73 -3.29 -14.55 -4.59
CA SER A 73 -1.94 -14.22 -5.06
C SER A 73 -1.88 -14.12 -6.59
N GLY A 74 -1.10 -13.18 -7.12
CA GLY A 74 -1.00 -12.86 -8.54
C GLY A 74 -2.17 -12.05 -9.12
N SER A 75 -3.16 -11.69 -8.30
CA SER A 75 -4.28 -10.85 -8.74
C SER A 75 -3.92 -9.36 -8.68
N SER A 76 -4.36 -8.59 -9.67
CA SER A 76 -4.29 -7.12 -9.67
C SER A 76 -5.35 -6.45 -8.77
N THR A 77 -5.88 -7.19 -7.79
CA THR A 77 -6.88 -6.67 -6.86
C THR A 77 -6.18 -5.94 -5.74
N PHE A 78 -6.55 -4.68 -5.52
CA PHE A 78 -6.13 -3.93 -4.35
C PHE A 78 -6.98 -4.28 -3.13
N ILE A 79 -6.33 -4.32 -1.98
CA ILE A 79 -6.98 -4.51 -0.69
C ILE A 79 -7.59 -3.17 -0.28
N GLY A 80 -8.91 -3.13 -0.13
CA GLY A 80 -9.64 -1.94 0.27
C GLY A 80 -10.15 -1.99 1.71
N THR A 81 -10.58 -0.84 2.21
CA THR A 81 -11.26 -0.74 3.50
C THR A 81 -12.47 -1.67 3.55
N GLY A 82 -12.61 -2.42 4.64
CA GLY A 82 -13.70 -3.36 4.88
C GLY A 82 -13.41 -4.79 4.43
N PHE A 83 -12.30 -5.04 3.73
CA PHE A 83 -11.89 -6.41 3.39
C PHE A 83 -11.58 -7.20 4.66
N THR A 84 -11.86 -8.50 4.64
CA THR A 84 -11.46 -9.41 5.72
C THR A 84 -10.08 -9.97 5.40
N VAL A 85 -9.14 -9.82 6.32
CA VAL A 85 -7.79 -10.38 6.27
C VAL A 85 -7.66 -11.37 7.42
N SER A 86 -7.48 -12.65 7.12
CA SER A 86 -7.24 -13.65 8.16
C SER A 86 -5.75 -13.86 8.37
N LEU A 87 -5.29 -13.59 9.60
CA LEU A 87 -3.91 -13.75 10.03
C LEU A 87 -3.87 -14.74 11.20
N ASN A 88 -3.07 -15.81 11.09
CA ASN A 88 -2.86 -16.80 12.16
C ASN A 88 -4.16 -17.36 12.79
N GLY A 89 -5.20 -17.53 11.97
CA GLY A 89 -6.50 -18.06 12.39
C GLY A 89 -7.48 -17.03 12.96
N ASN A 90 -7.06 -15.77 13.08
CA ASN A 90 -7.93 -14.64 13.47
C ASN A 90 -8.31 -13.84 12.23
N SER A 91 -9.53 -13.30 12.20
CA SER A 91 -10.01 -12.44 11.12
C SER A 91 -10.02 -10.98 11.55
N TYR A 92 -9.46 -10.12 10.70
CA TYR A 92 -9.39 -8.68 10.90
C TYR A 92 -10.04 -7.94 9.74
N THR A 93 -10.65 -6.80 10.01
CA THR A 93 -11.13 -5.89 8.96
C THR A 93 -10.03 -4.91 8.57
N ALA A 94 -9.65 -4.88 7.29
CA ALA A 94 -8.66 -3.94 6.77
C ALA A 94 -9.19 -2.50 6.83
N ILE A 95 -8.36 -1.58 7.29
CA ILE A 95 -8.63 -0.14 7.32
C ILE A 95 -7.50 0.59 6.57
N ILE A 96 -7.83 1.12 5.40
CA ILE A 96 -6.90 1.89 4.56
C ILE A 96 -7.28 3.36 4.78
N LEU A 97 -6.36 4.13 5.38
CA LEU A 97 -6.66 5.52 5.76
C LEU A 97 -6.95 6.37 4.52
N GLY A 98 -8.11 7.00 4.49
CA GLY A 98 -8.58 7.81 3.38
C GLY A 98 -9.32 7.06 2.28
N ASP A 99 -9.32 5.73 2.26
CA ASP A 99 -10.15 4.91 1.36
C ASP A 99 -11.50 4.65 2.03
N VAL A 100 -12.48 5.49 1.73
CA VAL A 100 -13.81 5.42 2.38
C VAL A 100 -14.84 4.70 1.54
N ASP A 101 -14.50 4.32 0.31
CA ASP A 101 -15.36 3.53 -0.55
C ASP A 101 -14.92 2.08 -0.73
N GLY A 102 -13.76 1.72 -0.18
CA GLY A 102 -13.30 0.35 0.01
C GLY A 102 -12.71 -0.26 -1.25
N ASP A 103 -12.27 0.55 -2.21
CA ASP A 103 -11.69 0.06 -3.47
C ASP A 103 -10.15 -0.06 -3.42
N GLY A 104 -9.53 0.33 -2.30
CA GLY A 104 -8.08 0.27 -2.10
C GLY A 104 -7.30 1.37 -2.82
N ILE A 105 -7.95 2.38 -3.40
CA ILE A 105 -7.32 3.50 -4.11
C ILE A 105 -7.80 4.82 -3.49
N ILE A 106 -6.87 5.69 -3.08
CA ILE A 106 -7.24 6.98 -2.49
C ILE A 106 -7.37 8.02 -3.59
N LYS A 107 -8.60 8.45 -3.89
CA LYS A 107 -8.90 9.38 -4.99
C LYS A 107 -9.71 10.60 -4.50
N SER A 108 -9.98 11.52 -5.44
CA SER A 108 -10.75 12.73 -5.16
C SER A 108 -12.18 12.44 -4.67
N ALA A 109 -12.77 11.30 -5.07
CA ALA A 109 -14.08 10.87 -4.64
C ALA A 109 -14.13 10.58 -3.13
N ASP A 110 -13.07 9.99 -2.55
CA ASP A 110 -12.98 9.74 -1.11
C ASP A 110 -12.96 11.05 -0.32
N TYR A 111 -12.06 11.96 -0.72
CA TYR A 111 -12.03 13.31 -0.17
C TYR A 111 -13.41 13.97 -0.21
N GLN A 112 -14.12 13.86 -1.34
CA GLN A 112 -15.44 14.47 -1.50
C GLN A 112 -16.47 13.84 -0.57
N LYS A 113 -16.48 12.50 -0.41
CA LYS A 113 -17.38 11.79 0.52
C LYS A 113 -17.14 12.21 1.96
N ILE A 114 -15.88 12.27 2.41
CA ILE A 114 -15.53 12.71 3.77
C ILE A 114 -15.93 14.17 3.99
N LYS A 115 -15.67 15.04 3.00
CA LYS A 115 -16.07 16.45 3.07
C LYS A 115 -17.58 16.61 3.13
N MET A 116 -18.35 15.89 2.32
CA MET A 116 -19.81 15.94 2.35
C MET A 116 -20.37 15.41 3.67
N HIS A 117 -19.72 14.41 4.27
CA HIS A 117 -20.04 13.95 5.61
C HIS A 117 -19.80 15.00 6.68
N TYR A 118 -18.64 15.64 6.65
CA TYR A 118 -18.34 16.78 7.53
C TYR A 118 -19.36 17.92 7.38
N LEU A 119 -19.82 18.20 6.16
CA LEU A 119 -20.81 19.25 5.87
C LEU A 119 -22.26 18.82 6.15
N GLY A 120 -22.51 17.56 6.48
CA GLY A 120 -23.85 17.01 6.74
C GLY A 120 -24.71 16.78 5.48
N SER A 121 -24.14 16.84 4.28
CA SER A 121 -24.87 16.63 3.01
C SER A 121 -24.84 15.18 2.53
N PHE A 122 -24.05 14.32 3.16
CA PHE A 122 -23.95 12.89 2.91
C PHE A 122 -23.59 12.19 4.23
N THR A 123 -23.98 10.93 4.44
CA THR A 123 -23.60 10.20 5.65
C THR A 123 -22.76 8.99 5.29
N ILE A 124 -21.50 8.97 5.72
CA ILE A 124 -20.68 7.76 5.70
C ILE A 124 -21.25 6.81 6.76
N THR A 125 -21.47 5.56 6.37
CA THR A 125 -21.98 4.51 7.24
C THR A 125 -20.99 3.36 7.30
N GLY A 126 -21.10 2.55 8.37
CA GLY A 126 -20.19 1.43 8.61
C GLY A 126 -18.93 1.85 9.36
N SER A 127 -18.60 1.10 10.41
CA SER A 127 -17.45 1.41 11.27
C SER A 127 -16.13 1.42 10.50
N ALA A 128 -15.92 0.50 9.54
CA ALA A 128 -14.70 0.46 8.76
C ALA A 128 -14.49 1.75 7.94
N ASN A 129 -15.54 2.22 7.26
CA ASN A 129 -15.50 3.43 6.44
C ASN A 129 -15.34 4.69 7.31
N LEU A 130 -15.97 4.74 8.49
CA LEU A 130 -15.76 5.82 9.46
C LEU A 130 -14.32 5.86 9.99
N LEU A 131 -13.74 4.71 10.34
CA LEU A 131 -12.34 4.62 10.77
C LEU A 131 -11.39 5.03 9.65
N ALA A 132 -11.64 4.60 8.41
CA ALA A 132 -10.86 5.04 7.25
C ALA A 132 -10.96 6.55 7.01
N ALA A 133 -12.12 7.14 7.30
CA ALA A 133 -12.34 8.58 7.24
C ALA A 133 -11.73 9.35 8.43
N GLY A 134 -11.20 8.63 9.43
CA GLY A 134 -10.48 9.17 10.58
C GLY A 134 -11.36 9.53 11.78
N ASP A 135 -12.55 8.93 11.88
CA ASP A 135 -13.39 8.89 13.09
C ASP A 135 -12.89 7.76 14.00
N ASP A 136 -11.90 8.07 14.84
CA ASP A 136 -11.16 7.08 15.64
C ASP A 136 -11.98 6.55 16.83
N ASP A 137 -12.98 7.30 17.31
CA ASP A 137 -13.88 6.96 18.42
C ASP A 137 -15.28 6.50 17.98
N LEU A 138 -15.54 6.48 16.68
CA LEU A 138 -16.80 6.03 16.07
C LEU A 138 -18.02 6.83 16.56
N ASP A 139 -17.84 8.13 16.84
CA ASP A 139 -18.91 9.01 17.29
C ASP A 139 -19.69 9.65 16.11
N GLY A 140 -19.28 9.34 14.87
CA GLY A 140 -19.84 9.86 13.63
C GLY A 140 -19.39 11.29 13.31
N LYS A 141 -18.45 11.88 14.06
CA LYS A 141 -17.97 13.25 13.84
C LYS A 141 -16.53 13.26 13.33
N ILE A 142 -16.41 13.53 12.03
CA ILE A 142 -15.11 13.67 11.39
C ILE A 142 -14.60 15.10 11.53
N LYS A 143 -13.34 15.28 11.92
CA LYS A 143 -12.70 16.62 11.96
C LYS A 143 -12.34 17.09 10.55
N ALA A 144 -12.43 18.40 10.31
CA ALA A 144 -12.09 18.99 9.02
C ALA A 144 -10.66 18.67 8.52
N ILE A 145 -9.72 18.51 9.45
CA ILE A 145 -8.33 18.15 9.13
C ILE A 145 -8.23 16.79 8.41
N LYS A 146 -9.13 15.84 8.70
CA LYS A 146 -9.06 14.47 8.14
C LYS A 146 -9.27 14.48 6.63
N TYR A 147 -10.28 15.17 6.10
CA TYR A 147 -10.46 15.26 4.65
C TYR A 147 -9.36 16.11 3.98
N LEU A 148 -8.76 17.09 4.67
CA LEU A 148 -7.64 17.86 4.13
C LEU A 148 -6.38 17.00 3.98
N MET A 149 -6.15 16.06 4.91
CA MET A 149 -5.06 15.09 4.80
C MET A 149 -5.24 14.18 3.59
N VAL A 150 -6.45 13.64 3.38
CA VAL A 150 -6.78 12.84 2.18
C VAL A 150 -6.57 13.67 0.91
N LYS A 151 -6.98 14.94 0.93
CA LYS A 151 -6.74 15.85 -0.19
C LYS A 151 -5.26 15.99 -0.53
N ARG A 152 -4.45 16.26 0.49
CA ARG A 152 -3.01 16.41 0.31
C ARG A 152 -2.34 15.12 -0.14
N HIS A 153 -2.83 13.97 0.32
CA HIS A 153 -2.36 12.64 -0.05
C HIS A 153 -2.54 12.36 -1.54
N PHE A 154 -3.75 12.45 -2.08
CA PHE A 154 -3.95 12.22 -3.51
C PHE A 154 -3.28 13.28 -4.39
N MET A 155 -2.99 14.47 -3.84
CA MET A 155 -2.18 15.52 -4.50
C MET A 155 -0.66 15.29 -4.41
N GLY A 156 -0.20 14.26 -3.69
CA GLY A 156 1.22 13.94 -3.52
C GLY A 156 2.00 14.86 -2.57
N THR A 157 1.31 15.65 -1.75
CA THR A 157 1.93 16.65 -0.83
C THR A 157 1.92 16.23 0.63
N TYR A 158 1.48 15.01 0.91
CA TYR A 158 1.39 14.41 2.23
C TYR A 158 1.30 12.89 2.10
N ASN A 159 1.91 12.14 3.01
CA ASN A 159 1.72 10.69 3.10
C ASN A 159 0.77 10.39 4.27
N ILE A 160 -0.44 9.90 3.98
CA ILE A 160 -1.43 9.60 5.01
C ILE A 160 -1.04 8.41 5.90
N ASN A 161 -0.16 7.55 5.41
CA ASN A 161 0.32 6.36 6.11
C ASN A 161 1.63 6.58 6.87
N VAL A 162 2.06 7.84 7.06
CA VAL A 162 3.34 8.17 7.74
C VAL A 162 3.53 7.52 9.11
N ASN A 163 2.45 7.30 9.87
CA ASN A 163 2.53 6.64 11.19
C ASN A 163 2.66 5.11 11.11
N TYR A 164 2.63 4.56 9.90
CA TYR A 164 2.72 3.13 9.59
C TYR A 164 3.85 2.83 8.60
N THR A 165 4.71 3.80 8.28
CA THR A 165 5.93 3.58 7.50
C THR A 165 7.09 3.26 8.44
N VAL A 166 7.92 2.29 8.05
CA VAL A 166 9.23 2.07 8.68
C VAL A 166 10.32 2.56 7.72
N PRO A 167 11.39 3.20 8.24
CA PRO A 167 12.53 3.55 7.40
C PRO A 167 13.15 2.27 6.84
N TYR A 168 13.58 2.31 5.57
CA TYR A 168 14.37 1.22 5.02
C TYR A 168 15.70 1.17 5.77
N THR A 169 15.84 0.22 6.69
CA THR A 169 17.16 -0.19 7.12
C THR A 169 17.63 -1.22 6.11
N THR A 170 18.81 -1.03 5.52
CA THR A 170 19.50 -2.13 4.86
C THR A 170 19.42 -3.36 5.78
N PRO A 171 19.02 -4.55 5.29
CA PRO A 171 19.09 -5.77 6.08
C PRO A 171 20.47 -5.79 6.75
N PRO A 172 20.60 -6.20 8.03
CA PRO A 172 21.92 -6.33 8.62
C PRO A 172 22.73 -7.19 7.66
N ASP A 173 23.74 -6.56 7.07
CA ASP A 173 24.84 -7.22 6.42
C ASP A 173 25.20 -8.39 7.32
N ASP A 174 25.01 -9.61 6.82
CA ASP A 174 25.39 -10.85 7.49
C ASP A 174 26.92 -11.00 7.59
N GLU A 175 27.65 -9.88 7.56
CA GLU A 175 29.10 -9.75 7.65
C GLU A 175 29.56 -9.29 9.03
N SER A 176 29.25 -10.04 10.10
CA SER A 176 30.16 -10.10 11.29
C SER A 176 29.88 -11.25 12.27
N GLY A 177 29.30 -12.36 11.79
CA GLY A 177 29.08 -13.57 12.61
C GLY A 177 30.33 -14.38 12.97
N TRP A 178 31.55 -13.90 12.68
CA TRP A 178 32.77 -14.55 13.17
C TRP A 178 33.10 -14.08 14.59
N THR A 179 32.45 -14.67 15.59
CA THR A 179 33.04 -14.75 16.93
C THR A 179 33.16 -16.21 17.35
N ASN A 180 34.22 -16.86 16.85
CA ASN A 180 34.71 -18.10 17.42
C ASN A 180 35.44 -17.76 18.73
N SER A 181 34.69 -17.46 19.79
CA SER A 181 35.20 -17.36 21.15
C SER A 181 34.82 -18.64 21.90
N TRP A 182 35.80 -19.51 22.02
CA TRP A 182 35.86 -20.67 22.91
C TRP A 182 35.24 -20.40 24.29
N VAL A 183 34.23 -21.18 24.67
CA VAL A 183 34.15 -21.96 25.94
C VAL A 183 33.29 -23.19 25.69
#